data_AF-A0A7V9AWI4-F1
#
_entry.id   AF-A0A7V9AWI4-F1
#
_cell.length_a   1.000
_cell.length_b   1.000
_cell.length_c   1.000
_cell.angle_alpha   90.00
_cell.angle_beta   90.00
_cell.angle_gamma   90.00
#
_symmetry.space_group_name_H-M   'P 1'
#
loop_
_entity.id
_entity.type
_entity.pdbx_description
1 polymer ?
#
loop_
_entity_poly.entity_id
_entity_poly.type
_entity_poly.pdbx_seq_one_letter_code
_entity_poly.pdbx_strand_id
1 'polypeptide(L)' 'MSPARCAENGMTLARTDHYACKAQMREADMESADEIIRRTDVLDKLSEIVFETDPVGNWTYLNRAWTTITGFGVKET' A
#
# COMPACT_ATOMS: atom_id res chain seq x y z
N MET A 1 18.83 -58.65 -15.49
CA MET A 1 17.84 -58.14 -14.52
C MET A 1 18.61 -57.40 -13.42
N SER A 2 18.14 -56.19 -13.05
CA SER A 2 18.74 -55.15 -12.18
C SER A 2 19.79 -54.20 -12.81
N PRO A 3 19.92 -52.93 -12.35
CA PRO A 3 18.87 -51.92 -12.07
C PRO A 3 19.24 -50.47 -12.51
N ALA A 4 18.26 -49.56 -12.39
CA ALA A 4 18.37 -48.13 -12.09
C ALA A 4 19.26 -47.21 -12.98
N ARG A 5 18.59 -46.30 -13.71
CA ARG A 5 19.11 -44.95 -13.93
C ARG A 5 17.98 -43.93 -14.11
N CYS A 6 17.24 -43.68 -13.02
CA CYS A 6 16.47 -42.46 -12.85
C CYS A 6 17.45 -41.35 -12.44
N ALA A 7 17.90 -40.50 -13.37
CA ALA A 7 18.64 -39.29 -13.02
C ALA A 7 18.69 -38.30 -14.19
N GLU A 8 17.55 -37.77 -14.62
CA GLU A 8 17.54 -36.54 -15.42
C GLU A 8 16.36 -35.68 -14.98
N ASN A 9 16.53 -34.93 -13.88
CA ASN A 9 15.72 -33.75 -13.55
C ASN A 9 16.49 -32.92 -12.51
N GLY A 10 17.51 -32.19 -12.97
CA GLY A 10 18.43 -31.43 -12.11
C GLY A 10 18.58 -29.95 -12.48
N MET A 11 17.54 -29.29 -13.02
CA MET A 11 17.70 -27.90 -13.49
C MET A 11 16.44 -27.01 -13.45
N THR A 12 15.54 -27.20 -12.49
CA THR A 12 14.32 -26.36 -12.35
C THR A 12 14.08 -25.86 -10.93
N LEU A 13 15.13 -25.59 -10.14
CA LEU A 13 14.98 -25.15 -8.74
C LEU A 13 15.67 -23.82 -8.42
N ALA A 14 15.88 -22.95 -9.42
CA ALA A 14 16.47 -21.61 -9.19
C ALA A 14 15.60 -20.46 -9.73
N ARG A 15 14.43 -20.75 -10.32
CA ARG A 15 13.54 -19.70 -10.86
C ARG A 15 12.36 -19.35 -9.96
N THR A 16 12.06 -20.17 -8.95
CA THR A 16 10.84 -20.05 -8.13
C THR A 16 11.00 -19.08 -6.95
N ASP A 17 12.23 -18.84 -6.48
CA ASP A 17 12.46 -18.01 -5.29
C ASP A 17 12.27 -16.50 -5.55
N HIS A 18 12.55 -16.04 -6.78
CA HIS A 18 12.35 -14.62 -7.17
C HIS A 18 10.88 -14.21 -7.20
N TYR A 19 9.97 -15.14 -7.51
CA TYR A 19 8.53 -14.85 -7.56
C TYR A 19 7.90 -14.79 -6.16
N ALA A 20 8.38 -15.61 -5.22
CA ALA A 20 7.90 -15.60 -3.83
C ALA A 20 8.35 -14.35 -3.06
N CYS A 21 9.57 -13.86 -3.29
CA CYS A 21 10.06 -12.59 -2.71
C CYS A 21 9.30 -11.37 -3.28
N LYS A 22 9.01 -11.39 -4.58
CA LYS A 22 8.19 -10.33 -5.23
C LYS A 22 6.71 -10.33 -4.80
N ALA A 23 6.17 -11.46 -4.34
CA ALA A 23 4.81 -11.52 -3.83
C ALA A 23 4.72 -10.89 -2.44
N GLN A 24 5.63 -11.26 -1.52
CA GLN A 24 5.66 -10.74 -0.15
C GLN A 24 5.81 -9.21 -0.07
N MET A 25 6.67 -8.62 -0.92
CA MET A 25 6.84 -7.16 -0.93
C MET A 25 5.56 -6.44 -1.37
N ARG A 26 4.84 -6.99 -2.36
CA ARG A 26 3.57 -6.42 -2.83
C ARG A 26 2.45 -6.55 -1.81
N GLU A 27 2.43 -7.63 -1.03
CA GLU A 27 1.44 -7.81 0.04
C GLU A 27 1.64 -6.75 1.13
N ALA A 28 2.88 -6.46 1.53
CA ALA A 28 3.20 -5.41 2.49
C ALA A 28 2.90 -4.00 1.97
N ASP A 29 3.23 -3.71 0.70
CA ASP A 29 2.86 -2.44 0.04
C ASP A 29 1.33 -2.25 -0.03
N MET A 30 0.60 -3.33 -0.37
CA MET A 30 -0.86 -3.32 -0.45
C MET A 30 -1.51 -3.12 0.92
N GLU A 31 -0.97 -3.77 1.96
CA GLU A 31 -1.45 -3.63 3.33
C GLU A 31 -1.29 -2.19 3.84
N SER A 32 -0.14 -1.57 3.56
CA SER A 32 0.11 -0.16 3.89
C SER A 32 -0.86 0.79 3.16
N ALA A 33 -1.19 0.50 1.90
CA ALA A 33 -2.17 1.27 1.15
C ALA A 33 -3.60 1.09 1.68
N ASP A 34 -4.00 -0.12 2.06
CA ASP A 34 -5.32 -0.40 2.64
C ASP A 34 -5.52 0.35 3.97
N GLU A 35 -4.48 0.40 4.81
CA GLU A 35 -4.52 1.16 6.06
C GLU A 35 -4.71 2.67 5.81
N ILE A 36 -3.96 3.24 4.87
CA ILE A 36 -4.10 4.66 4.48
C ILE A 36 -5.51 4.94 3.97
N ILE A 37 -6.06 4.06 3.13
CA ILE A 37 -7.42 4.20 2.58
C ILE A 37 -8.46 4.16 3.70
N ARG A 38 -8.41 3.17 4.61
CA ARG A 38 -9.35 3.07 5.73
C ARG A 38 -9.29 4.26 6.65
N ARG A 39 -8.07 4.69 7.03
CA ARG A 39 -7.87 5.86 7.87
C ARG A 39 -8.52 7.08 7.22
N THR A 40 -8.24 7.30 5.94
CA THR A 40 -8.75 8.47 5.21
C THR A 40 -10.28 8.43 5.07
N ASP A 41 -10.88 7.26 4.78
CA ASP A 41 -12.33 7.08 4.72
C ASP A 41 -13.04 7.41 6.03
N VAL A 42 -12.46 7.03 7.18
CA VAL A 42 -13.02 7.38 8.49
C VAL A 42 -12.96 8.89 8.74
N LEU A 43 -11.82 9.52 8.44
CA LEU A 43 -11.64 10.96 8.62
C LEU A 43 -12.54 11.79 7.69
N ASP A 44 -12.80 11.31 6.48
CA ASP A 44 -13.69 11.95 5.50
C ASP A 44 -15.18 11.88 5.89
N LYS A 45 -15.56 10.96 6.79
CA LYS A 45 -16.92 10.87 7.33
C LYS A 45 -17.18 11.83 8.49
N LEU A 46 -16.14 12.41 9.07
CA LEU A 46 -16.29 13.37 10.16
C LEU A 46 -16.81 14.71 9.62
N SER A 47 -17.76 15.31 10.34
CA SER A 47 -18.27 16.65 10.03
C SER A 47 -17.36 17.78 10.51
N GLU A 48 -16.20 17.45 11.07
CA GLU A 48 -15.23 18.39 11.60
C GLU A 48 -14.01 18.44 10.68
N ILE A 49 -13.36 19.60 10.58
CA ILE A 49 -12.17 19.77 9.77
C ILE A 49 -11.01 19.04 10.45
N VAL A 50 -10.44 18.06 9.75
CA VAL A 50 -9.23 17.35 10.16
C VAL A 50 -8.15 17.63 9.14
N PHE A 51 -6.97 18.04 9.62
CA PHE A 51 -5.80 18.29 8.79
C PHE A 51 -4.55 17.69 9.44
N GLU A 52 -3.60 17.31 8.60
CA GLU A 52 -2.26 16.90 9.02
C GLU A 52 -1.24 17.87 8.45
N THR A 53 -0.17 18.12 9.21
CA THR A 53 0.94 18.94 8.77
C THR A 53 2.26 18.20 8.89
N ASP A 54 3.20 18.51 8.01
CA ASP A 54 4.59 18.11 8.20
C ASP A 54 5.23 18.86 9.40
N PRO A 55 6.45 18.49 9.83
CA PRO A 55 7.14 19.19 10.92
C PRO A 55 7.47 20.67 10.65
N VAL A 56 7.39 21.11 9.40
CA VAL A 56 7.62 22.50 8.96
C VAL A 56 6.31 23.30 8.97
N GLY A 57 5.17 22.63 9.13
CA GLY A 57 3.83 23.23 9.19
C GLY A 57 3.10 23.24 7.85
N ASN A 58 3.64 22.61 6.80
CA ASN A 58 2.92 22.50 5.52
C ASN A 58 1.82 21.45 5.64
N TRP A 59 0.65 21.72 5.07
CA TRP A 59 -0.47 20.79 5.10
C TRP A 59 -0.19 19.58 4.20
N THR A 60 -0.26 18.37 4.77
CA THR A 60 -0.06 17.10 4.07
C THR A 60 -1.38 16.36 3.81
N TYR A 61 -2.41 16.66 4.59
CA TYR A 61 -3.75 16.08 4.43
C TYR A 61 -4.83 17.05 4.90
N LEU A 62 -5.98 17.03 4.24
CA LEU A 62 -7.22 17.74 4.58
C LEU A 62 -8.41 16.83 4.25
N ASN A 63 -9.34 16.67 5.20
CA ASN A 63 -10.56 15.89 4.95
C ASN A 63 -11.63 16.69 4.17
N ARG A 64 -12.64 16.00 3.64
CA ARG A 64 -13.76 16.60 2.89
C ARG A 64 -14.56 17.65 3.67
N ALA A 65 -14.55 17.61 5.00
CA ALA A 65 -15.23 18.62 5.81
C ALA A 65 -14.69 20.03 5.53
N TRP A 66 -13.39 20.18 5.21
CA TRP A 66 -12.80 21.46 4.78
C TRP A 66 -13.59 22.08 3.63
N THR A 67 -13.76 21.35 2.54
CA THR A 67 -14.47 21.84 1.35
C THR A 67 -15.94 22.12 1.66
N THR A 68 -16.57 21.26 2.46
CA THR A 68 -17.98 21.40 2.85
C THR A 68 -18.23 22.67 3.69
N ILE A 69 -17.34 22.96 4.64
CA ILE A 69 -17.52 24.05 5.61
C ILE A 69 -16.99 25.37 5.05
N THR A 70 -15.83 25.35 4.42
CA THR A 70 -15.13 26.57 3.99
C THR A 70 -15.48 26.97 2.56
N GLY A 71 -15.97 26.04 1.74
CA GLY A 71 -16.21 26.25 0.31
C GLY A 71 -14.95 26.34 -0.54
N PHE A 72 -13.76 26.24 0.07
CA PHE A 72 -12.49 26.22 -0.65
C PHE A 72 -12.09 24.78 -0.96
N GLY A 73 -11.69 24.52 -2.22
CA GLY A 73 -11.04 23.26 -2.57
C GLY A 73 -9.66 23.16 -1.91
N VAL A 74 -9.17 21.93 -1.77
CA VAL A 74 -7.76 21.69 -1.42
C VAL A 74 -6.92 22.19 -2.60
N LYS A 75 -6.22 23.30 -2.41
CA LYS A 75 -5.44 23.92 -3.48
C LYS A 75 -4.13 23.15 -3.62
N GLU A 76 -3.91 22.52 -4.79
CA GLU A 76 -2.61 21.93 -5.11
C GLU A 76 -1.57 23.07 -5.18
N THR A 77 -0.55 23.01 -4.33
CA THR A 77 0.52 24.02 -4.26
C THR A 77 1.81 23.43 -4.82
#